data_AF-A0AAQ0S5J3-F1
#
_entry.id   AF-A0AAQ0S5J3-F1
#
_cell.length_a   1.000
_cell.length_b   1.000
_cell.length_c   1.000
_cell.angle_alpha   90.00
_cell.angle_beta   90.00
_cell.angle_gamma   90.00
#
_symmetry.space_group_name_H-M   'P 1'
#
loop_
_entity.id
_entity.type
_entity.pdbx_description
1 polymer ?
#
loop_
_entity_poly.entity_id
_entity_poly.type
_entity_poly.pdbx_seq_one_letter_code
_entity_poly.pdbx_strand_id
1 'polypeptide(L)'
;MNRTNQKAITFKLTNEEYKKIQDLSAYCHMSPTEYARHQALGNQIKPTILHQETNVDKGVNFISEDKYEKQVSYSKKLKRAYNQATNELESERLKINTMNRLLPYVQSDGSIDTNEYQKDRTLICNLKQLGY
;
A
#
# COMPACT_ATOMS: atom_id res chain seq x y z
N MET A 1 28.98 -38.01 -33.92
CA MET A 1 29.83 -37.27 -32.96
C MET A 1 30.60 -38.29 -32.12
N ASN A 2 31.92 -38.37 -32.32
CA ASN A 2 32.78 -39.29 -31.57
C ASN A 2 32.95 -38.81 -30.13
N ARG A 3 32.58 -39.66 -29.15
CA ARG A 3 32.70 -39.41 -27.69
C ARG A 3 34.13 -39.65 -27.16
N THR A 4 35.16 -39.50 -27.98
CA THR A 4 36.51 -40.03 -27.69
C THR A 4 37.29 -39.27 -26.61
N ASN A 5 36.77 -38.16 -26.07
CA ASN A 5 37.44 -37.34 -25.04
C ASN A 5 36.53 -36.97 -23.86
N GLN A 6 35.54 -37.80 -23.50
CA GLN A 6 34.72 -37.54 -22.31
C GLN A 6 35.48 -37.91 -21.03
N LYS A 7 35.65 -36.94 -20.12
CA LYS A 7 36.19 -37.16 -18.77
C LYS A 7 35.05 -37.16 -17.76
N ALA A 8 35.04 -38.15 -16.87
CA ALA A 8 34.10 -38.23 -15.76
C ALA A 8 34.77 -37.75 -14.47
N ILE A 9 34.02 -37.05 -13.63
CA ILE A 9 34.44 -36.62 -12.29
C ILE A 9 33.46 -37.24 -11.29
N THR A 10 33.99 -37.89 -10.26
CA THR A 10 33.19 -38.55 -9.22
C THR A 10 33.45 -37.88 -7.89
N PHE A 11 32.38 -37.53 -7.19
CA PHE A 11 32.43 -36.96 -5.84
C PHE A 11 31.99 -38.01 -4.83
N LYS A 12 32.69 -38.11 -3.70
CA LYS A 12 32.22 -38.86 -2.53
C LYS A 12 31.52 -37.87 -1.61
N LEU A 13 30.25 -38.12 -1.33
CA LEU A 13 29.39 -37.26 -0.53
C LEU A 13 28.72 -38.10 0.55
N THR A 14 28.45 -37.48 1.70
CA THR A 14 27.53 -38.05 2.68
C THR A 14 26.08 -37.93 2.18
N ASN A 15 25.17 -38.70 2.79
CA ASN A 15 23.74 -38.66 2.43
C ASN A 15 23.15 -37.25 2.65
N GLU A 16 23.58 -36.54 3.68
CA GLU A 16 23.10 -35.19 3.97
C GLU A 16 23.57 -34.16 2.95
N GLU A 17 24.83 -34.25 2.52
CA GLU A 17 25.39 -33.36 1.49
C GLU A 17 24.76 -33.61 0.14
N TYR A 18 24.54 -34.88 -0.22
CA TYR A 18 23.85 -35.23 -1.45
C TYR A 18 22.42 -34.66 -1.48
N LYS A 19 21.69 -34.74 -0.36
CA LYS A 19 20.34 -34.18 -0.24
C LYS A 19 20.33 -32.66 -0.43
N LYS A 20 21.29 -31.94 0.17
CA LYS A 20 21.43 -30.49 -0.03
C LYS A 20 21.66 -30.13 -1.49
N ILE A 21 22.52 -30.87 -2.19
CA ILE A 21 22.75 -30.67 -3.63
C ILE A 21 21.48 -30.97 -4.43
N GLN A 22 20.74 -32.02 -4.07
CA GLN A 22 19.48 -32.36 -4.70
C GLN A 22 18.46 -31.22 -4.55
N ASP A 23 18.28 -30.68 -3.35
CA ASP A 23 17.34 -29.60 -3.08
C ASP A 23 17.71 -28.31 -3.85
N LEU A 24 19.01 -27.95 -3.86
CA LEU A 24 19.51 -26.79 -4.60
C LEU A 24 19.36 -26.96 -6.12
N SER A 25 19.62 -28.16 -6.63
CA SER A 25 19.45 -28.47 -8.05
C SER A 25 17.98 -28.41 -8.48
N ALA A 26 17.07 -28.86 -7.62
CA ALA A 26 15.63 -28.78 -7.84
C ALA A 26 15.14 -27.32 -7.90
N TYR A 27 15.65 -26.46 -7.00
CA TYR A 27 15.36 -25.02 -7.01
C TYR A 27 15.87 -24.32 -8.27
N CYS A 28 16.92 -24.85 -8.90
CA CYS A 28 17.45 -24.35 -10.16
C CYS A 28 16.89 -25.10 -11.39
N HIS A 29 15.91 -25.99 -11.20
CA HIS A 29 15.30 -26.82 -12.25
C HIS A 29 16.30 -27.61 -13.10
N MET A 30 17.33 -28.19 -12.48
CA MET A 30 18.36 -28.98 -13.16
C MET A 30 18.70 -30.25 -12.40
N SER A 31 19.40 -31.18 -13.05
CA SER A 31 19.85 -32.41 -12.37
C SER A 31 20.96 -32.10 -11.35
N PRO A 32 21.08 -32.88 -10.26
CA PRO A 32 22.17 -32.72 -9.28
C PRO A 32 23.56 -32.72 -9.93
N THR A 33 23.78 -33.57 -10.92
CA THR A 33 25.03 -33.67 -11.69
C THR A 33 25.31 -32.40 -12.49
N GLU A 34 24.29 -31.84 -13.12
CA GLU A 34 24.40 -30.60 -13.89
C GLU A 34 24.67 -29.40 -12.99
N TYR A 35 23.95 -29.30 -11.87
CA TYR A 35 24.19 -28.28 -10.85
C TYR A 35 25.62 -28.34 -10.32
N ALA A 36 26.09 -29.53 -9.92
CA ALA A 36 27.45 -29.72 -9.43
C ALA A 36 28.51 -29.36 -10.49
N ARG A 37 28.27 -29.70 -11.77
CA ARG A 37 29.14 -29.32 -12.88
C ARG A 37 29.23 -27.81 -13.04
N HIS A 38 28.10 -27.09 -13.02
CA HIS A 38 28.09 -25.64 -13.15
C HIS A 38 28.79 -24.94 -11.98
N GLN A 39 28.57 -25.43 -10.75
CA GLN A 39 29.24 -24.89 -9.57
C GLN A 39 30.75 -25.16 -9.56
N ALA A 40 31.18 -26.36 -9.96
CA ALA A 40 32.60 -26.70 -10.07
C ALA A 40 33.32 -25.86 -11.13
N LEU A 41 32.60 -25.40 -12.16
CA LEU A 41 33.10 -24.46 -13.17
C LEU A 41 33.05 -22.99 -12.72
N GLY A 42 32.54 -22.69 -11.51
CA GLY A 42 32.43 -21.34 -10.97
C GLY A 42 31.29 -20.51 -11.56
N ASN A 43 30.33 -21.14 -12.24
CA ASN A 43 29.21 -20.42 -12.84
C ASN A 43 28.19 -20.01 -11.77
N GLN A 44 27.78 -18.75 -11.78
CA GLN A 44 26.65 -18.29 -10.96
C GLN A 44 25.32 -18.70 -11.60
N ILE A 45 24.73 -19.79 -11.10
CA ILE A 45 23.39 -20.20 -11.49
C ILE A 45 22.38 -19.43 -10.65
N LYS A 46 21.55 -18.61 -11.30
CA LYS A 46 20.38 -18.00 -10.65
C LYS A 46 19.22 -18.99 -10.66
N PRO A 47 18.38 -19.03 -9.60
CA PRO A 47 17.17 -19.82 -9.63
C PRO A 47 16.24 -19.33 -10.74
N THR A 48 15.84 -20.25 -11.61
CA THR A 48 14.87 -19.95 -12.66
C THR A 48 13.49 -19.97 -12.02
N ILE A 49 12.88 -18.82 -11.79
CA ILE A 49 11.46 -18.78 -11.38
C ILE A 49 10.62 -19.13 -12.61
N LEU A 50 10.36 -20.42 -12.81
CA LEU A 50 9.29 -20.84 -13.71
C LEU A 50 7.99 -20.37 -13.05
N HIS A 51 7.28 -19.45 -13.69
CA HIS A 51 5.90 -19.17 -13.33
C HIS A 51 5.13 -20.47 -13.60
N GLN A 52 5.00 -21.31 -12.57
CA GLN A 52 4.06 -22.41 -12.59
C GLN A 52 2.68 -21.77 -12.55
N GLU A 53 2.11 -21.52 -13.73
CA GLU A 53 0.67 -21.44 -13.89
C GLU A 53 0.12 -22.83 -13.59
N THR A 54 0.01 -23.18 -12.32
CA THR A 54 -1.10 -23.93 -11.74
C THR A 54 -0.84 -24.23 -10.26
N ASN A 55 -1.75 -23.68 -9.47
CA ASN A 55 -2.28 -24.26 -8.23
C ASN A 55 -1.43 -24.14 -6.95
N VAL A 56 -1.80 -23.08 -6.22
CA VAL A 56 -1.79 -22.97 -4.76
C VAL A 56 -0.42 -22.92 -4.11
N ASP A 57 0.36 -21.93 -4.53
CA ASP A 57 1.42 -21.42 -3.70
C ASP A 57 0.84 -20.41 -2.70
N LYS A 58 1.44 -20.44 -1.49
CA LYS A 58 1.49 -19.39 -0.47
C LYS A 58 0.47 -19.47 0.66
N GLY A 59 1.00 -19.29 1.87
CA GLY A 59 0.31 -18.74 3.04
C GLY A 59 -0.25 -17.33 2.78
N VAL A 60 -1.14 -17.24 1.79
CA VAL A 60 -2.08 -16.18 1.59
C VAL A 60 -3.34 -16.71 2.25
N ASN A 61 -3.72 -16.12 3.39
CA ASN A 61 -5.09 -16.23 3.84
C ASN A 61 -5.94 -15.75 2.66
N PHE A 62 -6.52 -16.67 1.89
CA PHE A 62 -7.64 -16.36 1.02
C PHE A 62 -8.73 -15.85 1.96
N ILE A 63 -8.77 -14.53 2.13
CA ILE A 63 -9.90 -13.85 2.72
C ILE A 63 -11.05 -14.28 1.83
N SER A 64 -11.92 -15.16 2.35
CA SER A 64 -13.10 -15.63 1.62
C SER A 64 -13.77 -14.41 1.01
N GLU A 65 -14.23 -14.50 -0.24
CA GLU A 65 -14.73 -13.35 -1.01
C GLU A 65 -15.73 -12.50 -0.19
N ASP A 66 -16.61 -13.16 0.57
CA ASP A 66 -17.53 -12.55 1.54
C ASP A 66 -16.85 -11.69 2.63
N LYS A 67 -15.71 -12.12 3.18
CA LYS A 67 -14.94 -11.33 4.17
C LYS A 67 -14.30 -10.10 3.51
N TYR A 68 -13.81 -10.24 2.28
CA TYR A 68 -13.23 -9.12 1.54
C TYR A 68 -14.29 -8.09 1.19
N GLU A 69 -15.45 -8.53 0.69
CA GLU A 69 -16.59 -7.65 0.39
C GLU A 69 -17.09 -6.93 1.63
N LYS A 70 -17.21 -7.62 2.78
CA LYS A 70 -17.55 -7.01 4.07
C LYS A 70 -16.55 -5.93 4.48
N GLN A 71 -15.25 -6.20 4.32
CA GLN A 71 -14.19 -5.24 4.64
C GLN A 71 -14.21 -4.01 3.70
N VAL A 72 -14.43 -4.21 2.41
CA VAL A 72 -14.57 -3.13 1.42
C VAL A 72 -15.82 -2.29 1.70
N SER A 73 -16.94 -2.93 2.03
CA SER A 73 -18.18 -2.23 2.41
C SER A 73 -17.98 -1.39 3.68
N TYR A 74 -17.34 -1.97 4.70
CA TYR A 74 -17.04 -1.26 5.95
C TYR A 74 -16.10 -0.07 5.72
N SER A 75 -14.99 -0.26 5.00
CA SER A 75 -14.05 0.83 4.69
C SER A 75 -14.69 1.95 3.88
N LYS A 76 -15.61 1.63 2.95
CA LYS A 76 -16.39 2.63 2.20
C LYS A 76 -17.32 3.43 3.10
N LYS A 77 -18.01 2.78 4.07
CA LYS A 77 -18.84 3.47 5.06
C LYS A 77 -18.00 4.38 5.95
N LEU A 78 -16.85 3.88 6.42
CA LEU A 78 -15.93 4.65 7.26
C LEU A 78 -15.40 5.89 6.54
N LYS A 79 -15.01 5.75 5.26
CA LYS A 79 -14.57 6.88 4.44
C LYS A 79 -15.66 7.94 4.25
N ARG A 80 -16.91 7.52 4.07
CA ARG A 80 -18.05 8.44 3.99
C ARG A 80 -18.25 9.20 5.31
N ALA A 81 -18.24 8.49 6.44
CA ALA A 81 -18.40 9.10 7.76
C ALA A 81 -17.28 10.10 8.06
N TYR A 82 -16.03 9.75 7.72
CA TYR A 82 -14.89 10.65 7.85
C TYR A 82 -15.04 11.92 7.00
N ASN A 83 -15.42 11.76 5.73
CA ASN A 83 -15.63 12.91 4.83
C ASN A 83 -16.78 13.80 5.30
N GLN A 84 -17.85 13.22 5.85
CA GLN A 84 -18.95 13.99 6.42
C GLN A 84 -18.48 14.79 7.64
N ALA A 85 -17.80 14.14 8.59
CA ALA A 85 -17.31 14.80 9.80
C ALA A 85 -16.29 15.92 9.48
N THR A 86 -15.44 15.72 8.49
CA THR A 86 -14.48 16.76 8.04
C THR A 86 -15.18 17.94 7.40
N ASN A 87 -16.18 17.72 6.54
CA ASN A 87 -16.98 18.80 5.96
C ASN A 87 -17.76 19.58 7.04
N GLU A 88 -18.34 18.89 8.02
CA GLU A 88 -19.02 19.53 9.17
C GLU A 88 -18.04 20.41 9.95
N LEU A 89 -16.86 19.90 10.26
CA LEU A 89 -15.82 20.64 10.99
C LEU A 89 -15.33 21.87 10.21
N GLU A 90 -15.15 21.75 8.88
CA GLU A 90 -14.82 22.88 8.02
C GLU A 90 -15.93 23.94 8.01
N SER A 91 -17.19 23.53 7.98
CA SER A 91 -18.33 24.45 8.03
C SER A 91 -18.36 25.23 9.36
N GLU A 92 -18.09 24.57 10.49
CA GLU A 92 -18.01 25.22 11.80
C GLU A 92 -16.80 26.15 11.91
N ARG A 93 -15.65 25.76 11.36
CA ARG A 93 -14.47 26.64 11.27
C ARG A 93 -14.77 27.90 10.47
N LEU A 94 -15.49 27.79 9.36
CA LEU A 94 -15.90 28.95 8.57
C LEU A 94 -16.84 29.87 9.36
N LYS A 95 -17.81 29.32 10.10
CA LYS A 95 -18.67 30.09 11.00
C LYS A 95 -17.86 30.84 12.04
N ILE A 96 -16.98 30.15 12.76
CA ILE A 96 -16.13 30.75 13.79
C ILE A 96 -15.23 31.84 13.21
N ASN A 97 -14.60 31.60 12.05
CA ASN A 97 -13.75 32.59 11.41
C ASN A 97 -14.55 33.85 11.02
N THR A 98 -15.73 33.65 10.44
CA THR A 98 -16.63 34.75 10.04
C THR A 98 -17.07 35.55 11.27
N MET A 99 -17.43 34.89 12.37
CA MET A 99 -17.79 35.57 13.63
C MET A 99 -16.61 36.30 14.26
N ASN A 100 -15.42 35.69 14.28
CA ASN A 100 -14.21 36.35 14.77
C ASN A 100 -13.88 37.62 13.97
N ARG A 101 -14.18 37.61 12.68
CA ARG A 101 -14.03 38.77 11.80
C ARG A 101 -15.11 39.83 12.00
N LEU A 102 -16.25 39.47 12.61
CA LEU A 102 -17.29 40.42 13.02
C LEU A 102 -16.93 41.14 14.33
N LEU A 103 -16.19 40.49 15.23
CA LEU A 103 -15.85 41.05 16.56
C LEU A 103 -15.27 42.47 16.55
N PRO A 104 -14.37 42.87 15.62
CA PRO A 104 -13.82 44.22 15.60
C PRO A 104 -14.86 45.31 15.37
N TYR A 105 -16.00 44.97 14.76
CA TYR A 105 -17.10 45.90 14.52
C TYR A 105 -18.07 45.97 15.71
N VAL A 106 -17.90 45.14 16.74
CA VAL A 106 -18.74 45.17 17.95
C VAL A 106 -18.18 46.22 18.92
N GLN A 107 -19.02 47.21 19.23
CA GLN A 107 -18.71 48.28 20.16
C GLN A 107 -18.84 47.80 21.61
N SER A 108 -18.31 48.57 22.55
CA SER A 108 -18.30 48.22 23.99
C SER A 108 -19.70 48.07 24.61
N ASP A 109 -20.73 48.67 24.00
CA ASP A 109 -22.13 48.57 24.41
C ASP A 109 -22.84 47.35 23.80
N GLY A 110 -22.14 46.53 23.01
CA GLY A 110 -22.68 45.37 22.32
C GLY A 110 -23.39 45.69 21.00
N SER A 111 -23.41 46.95 20.58
CA SER A 111 -23.91 47.35 19.26
C SER A 111 -22.86 47.10 18.17
N ILE A 112 -23.27 47.06 16.90
CA ILE A 112 -22.35 46.92 15.75
C ILE A 112 -22.15 48.28 15.11
N ASP A 113 -20.89 48.66 14.86
CA ASP A 113 -20.55 49.82 14.03
C ASP A 113 -20.93 49.54 12.57
N THR A 114 -22.16 49.94 12.23
CA THR A 114 -22.70 49.77 10.88
C THR A 114 -21.96 50.60 9.82
N ASN A 115 -21.27 51.69 10.18
CA ASN A 115 -20.56 52.52 9.20
C ASN A 115 -19.30 51.83 8.70
N GLU A 116 -18.58 51.14 9.58
CA GLU A 116 -17.40 50.36 9.21
C GLU A 116 -17.77 48.98 8.67
N TYR A 117 -18.72 48.29 9.31
CA TYR A 117 -19.19 46.96 8.89
C TYR A 117 -19.71 46.94 7.45
N GLN A 118 -20.47 47.97 7.03
CA GLN A 118 -21.02 48.04 5.67
C GLN A 118 -19.95 48.10 4.57
N LYS A 119 -18.72 48.49 4.90
CA LYS A 119 -17.60 48.54 3.97
C LYS A 119 -16.98 47.16 3.73
N ASP A 120 -17.06 46.23 4.69
CA ASP A 120 -16.55 44.85 4.53
C ASP A 120 -17.56 43.97 3.80
N ARG A 121 -17.63 44.16 2.47
CA ARG A 121 -18.50 43.38 1.58
C ARG A 121 -18.24 41.88 1.66
N THR A 122 -17.00 41.47 1.92
CA THR A 122 -16.63 40.06 2.05
C THR A 122 -17.26 39.44 3.29
N LEU A 123 -17.18 40.10 4.43
CA LEU A 123 -17.83 39.63 5.67
C LEU A 123 -19.34 39.52 5.49
N ILE A 124 -19.98 40.51 4.87
CA ILE A 124 -21.42 40.49 4.58
C ILE A 124 -21.79 39.32 3.68
N CYS A 125 -21.02 39.05 2.62
CA CYS A 125 -21.25 37.91 1.75
C CYS A 125 -21.09 36.58 2.49
N ASN A 126 -20.08 36.45 3.35
CA ASN A 126 -19.85 35.23 4.13
C ASN A 126 -20.97 34.98 5.14
N LEU A 127 -21.45 36.02 5.83
CA LEU A 127 -22.58 35.92 6.77
C LEU A 127 -23.86 35.46 6.06
N LYS A 128 -24.15 36.04 4.89
CA LYS A 128 -25.29 35.62 4.05
C LYS A 128 -25.19 34.17 3.60
N GLN A 129 -23.99 33.71 3.21
CA GLN A 129 -23.77 32.31 2.83
C GLN A 129 -23.98 31.35 4.00
N LEU A 130 -23.75 31.81 5.23
CA LEU A 130 -23.98 31.05 6.46
C LEU A 130 -25.42 31.15 7.00
N GLY A 131 -26.27 32.00 6.39
CA GLY A 131 -27.68 32.16 6.78
C GLY A 131 -27.94 33.17 7.90
N TYR A 132 -27.00 34.09 8.15
CA TYR A 132 -27.15 35.21 9.09
C TYR A 132 -27.53 36.52 8.38
#